data_AF-A0A6M0JAK1-F1
#
_entry.id   AF-A0A6M0JAK1-F1
#
_cell.length_a   1.000
_cell.length_b   1.000
_cell.length_c   1.000
_cell.angle_alpha   90.00
_cell.angle_beta   90.00
_cell.angle_gamma   90.00
#
_symmetry.space_group_name_H-M   'P 1'
#
loop_
_entity.id
_entity.type
_entity.pdbx_description
1 polymer ?
#
loop_
_entity_poly.entity_id
_entity_poly.type
_entity_poly.pdbx_seq_one_letter_code
_entity_poly.pdbx_strand_id
1 'polypeptide(L)'
;MSIWEQQSNKIAEHKQKWEVQQNFSFSKTLLEAENEEEVKSAYIRQFSLPVKTAKWHDLTVNNVLFEFKYSVNFKSLDVASKVIAQTLYYIHRLFEAGEEHNVSHFIIADKDEAIIFKTSDYEHFYKSSIYDWKGYRPSSPDPKLVNHVKQSRIIESSRIYLITNEDDLQIFTNLLYQIISPNKAATKNSNYSNKINKKDLPLIVLPVILLFLGIVSVVVVQHKAELGDKPVPTKSTLEEISK
;
A
#
# COMPACT_ATOMS: atom_id res chain seq x y z
N MET A 1 25.60 15.37 8.44
CA MET A 1 24.13 15.49 8.40
C MET A 1 23.69 15.68 6.95
N SER A 2 22.76 14.87 6.47
CA SER A 2 22.22 15.02 5.11
C SER A 2 21.27 16.22 5.00
N ILE A 3 21.12 16.77 3.80
CA ILE A 3 20.21 17.91 3.53
C ILE A 3 18.79 17.63 4.05
N TRP A 4 18.33 16.38 3.92
CA TRP A 4 17.05 15.91 4.44
C TRP A 4 16.98 15.83 5.97
N GLU A 5 18.04 15.41 6.67
CA GLU A 5 18.07 15.44 8.15
C GLU A 5 18.08 16.88 8.68
N GLN A 6 18.78 17.78 8.00
CA GLN A 6 18.78 19.20 8.36
C GLN A 6 17.41 19.85 8.09
N GLN A 7 16.75 19.48 6.99
CA GLN A 7 15.38 19.91 6.71
C GLN A 7 14.39 19.31 7.71
N SER A 8 14.48 18.00 8.00
CA SER A 8 13.61 17.32 8.96
C SER A 8 13.75 17.88 10.37
N ASN A 9 14.98 18.17 10.81
CA ASN A 9 15.22 18.77 12.13
C ASN A 9 14.74 20.22 12.20
N LYS A 10 14.98 21.02 11.15
CA LYS A 10 14.41 22.37 11.05
C LYS A 10 12.89 22.34 11.04
N ILE A 11 12.29 21.38 10.35
CA ILE A 11 10.85 21.15 10.30
C ILE A 11 10.32 20.75 11.67
N ALA A 12 11.01 19.86 12.40
CA ALA A 12 10.63 19.44 13.75
C ALA A 12 10.73 20.59 14.76
N GLU A 13 11.79 21.41 14.72
CA GLU A 13 11.93 22.62 15.55
C GLU A 13 10.88 23.68 15.21
N HIS A 14 10.56 23.85 13.92
CA HIS A 14 9.48 24.73 13.49
C HIS A 14 8.12 24.21 13.94
N LYS A 15 7.87 22.90 13.81
CA LYS A 15 6.65 22.20 14.24
C LYS A 15 6.45 22.38 15.74
N GLN A 16 7.48 22.15 16.55
CA GLN A 16 7.43 22.35 17.99
C GLN A 16 7.17 23.81 18.37
N LYS A 17 7.81 24.78 17.69
CA LYS A 17 7.53 26.22 17.91
C LYS A 17 6.13 26.63 17.46
N TRP A 18 5.63 26.07 16.36
CA TRP A 18 4.30 26.38 15.83
C TRP A 18 3.17 25.69 16.58
N GLU A 19 3.33 24.44 17.02
CA GLU A 19 2.35 23.73 17.87
C GLU A 19 2.19 24.40 19.23
N VAL A 20 3.29 24.96 19.76
CA VAL A 20 3.25 25.78 20.98
C VAL A 20 2.59 27.15 20.73
N GLN A 21 2.63 27.69 19.51
CA GLN A 21 2.03 29.00 19.17
C GLN A 21 0.63 28.93 18.54
N GLN A 22 0.23 27.78 18.03
CA GLN A 22 -1.04 27.55 17.32
C GLN A 22 -1.58 26.22 17.78
N ASN A 23 -2.72 26.29 18.46
CA ASN A 23 -3.55 25.20 18.96
C ASN A 23 -4.12 24.34 17.79
N PHE A 24 -3.24 23.78 16.95
CA PHE A 24 -3.60 23.02 15.76
C PHE A 24 -4.08 21.65 16.17
N SER A 25 -5.36 21.39 15.89
CA SER A 25 -5.96 20.07 16.02
C SER A 25 -6.23 19.56 14.60
N PHE A 26 -5.52 18.51 14.21
CA PHE A 26 -5.67 17.90 12.89
C PHE A 26 -7.11 17.43 12.64
N SER A 27 -7.70 16.73 13.61
CA SER A 27 -9.08 16.27 13.54
C SER A 27 -10.07 17.43 13.42
N LYS A 28 -9.87 18.51 14.17
CA LYS A 28 -10.70 19.73 14.04
C LYS A 28 -10.56 20.36 12.65
N THR A 29 -9.34 20.52 12.15
CA THR A 29 -9.11 21.10 10.82
C THR A 29 -9.71 20.23 9.70
N LEU A 30 -9.65 18.91 9.80
CA LEU A 30 -10.32 18.03 8.84
C LEU A 30 -11.85 18.11 8.94
N LEU A 31 -12.40 18.26 10.14
CA LEU A 31 -13.84 18.42 10.35
C LEU A 31 -14.38 19.72 9.76
N GLU A 32 -13.59 20.80 9.86
CA GLU A 32 -13.90 22.14 9.36
C GLU A 32 -13.56 22.33 7.87
N ALA A 33 -12.86 21.38 7.25
CA ALA A 33 -12.49 21.48 5.84
C ALA A 33 -13.74 21.50 4.95
N GLU A 34 -13.75 22.38 3.95
CA GLU A 34 -14.87 22.53 3.01
C GLU A 34 -14.56 21.99 1.61
N ASN A 35 -13.29 21.66 1.34
CA ASN A 35 -12.83 21.23 0.03
C ASN A 35 -11.54 20.37 0.10
N GLU A 36 -11.13 19.85 -1.06
CA GLU A 36 -9.98 18.93 -1.21
C GLU A 36 -8.63 19.60 -0.85
N GLU A 37 -8.46 20.87 -1.18
CA GLU A 37 -7.20 21.60 -0.90
C GLU A 37 -7.03 21.88 0.60
N GLU A 38 -8.12 22.06 1.35
CA GLU A 38 -8.09 22.18 2.81
C GLU A 38 -7.75 20.85 3.48
N VAL A 39 -8.30 19.74 3.01
CA VAL A 39 -7.91 18.38 3.46
C VAL A 39 -6.41 18.18 3.22
N LYS A 40 -5.94 18.41 2.00
CA LYS A 40 -4.51 18.34 1.64
C LYS A 40 -3.65 19.23 2.53
N SER A 41 -4.08 20.46 2.78
CA SER A 41 -3.36 21.41 3.66
C SER A 41 -3.25 20.90 5.09
N ALA A 42 -4.31 20.27 5.62
CA ALA A 42 -4.30 19.66 6.94
C ALA A 42 -3.28 18.51 7.03
N TYR A 43 -3.25 17.61 6.05
CA TYR A 43 -2.27 16.51 6.00
C TYR A 43 -0.83 17.04 5.87
N ILE A 44 -0.61 18.02 4.98
CA ILE A 44 0.68 18.66 4.81
C ILE A 44 1.18 19.22 6.15
N ARG A 45 0.31 19.91 6.89
CA ARG A 45 0.66 20.49 8.19
C ARG A 45 0.94 19.41 9.24
N GLN A 46 0.02 18.46 9.40
CA GLN A 46 0.11 17.39 10.40
C GLN A 46 1.39 16.58 10.28
N PHE A 47 1.71 16.14 9.05
CA PHE A 47 2.87 15.29 8.77
C PHE A 47 4.10 16.07 8.36
N SER A 48 3.98 17.41 8.30
CA SER A 48 5.04 18.32 7.86
C SER A 48 5.64 17.94 6.51
N LEU A 49 4.75 17.62 5.56
CA LEU A 49 5.13 17.20 4.23
C LEU A 49 5.73 18.38 3.45
N PRO A 50 6.83 18.18 2.71
CA PRO A 50 7.43 19.24 1.92
C PRO A 50 6.51 19.61 0.75
N VAL A 51 6.04 20.85 0.70
CA VAL A 51 5.27 21.36 -0.43
C VAL A 51 6.23 21.74 -1.55
N LYS A 52 6.21 20.97 -2.65
CA LYS A 52 6.87 21.37 -3.90
C LYS A 52 5.82 21.91 -4.86
N THR A 53 5.74 23.23 -4.99
CA THR A 53 4.80 23.93 -5.88
C THR A 53 5.20 23.89 -7.36
N ALA A 54 6.29 23.19 -7.71
CA ALA A 54 6.95 23.34 -9.01
C ALA A 54 6.33 22.52 -10.17
N LYS A 55 5.40 21.59 -9.91
CA LYS A 55 4.73 20.82 -10.97
C LYS A 55 3.25 20.62 -10.61
N TRP A 56 2.40 20.68 -11.64
CA TRP A 56 0.94 20.60 -11.62
C TRP A 56 0.39 19.20 -11.29
N HIS A 57 1.06 18.49 -10.37
CA HIS A 57 0.66 17.16 -9.94
C HIS A 57 0.29 17.20 -8.46
N ASP A 58 -0.54 16.25 -8.09
CA ASP A 58 -0.83 15.91 -6.70
C ASP A 58 0.46 15.72 -5.88
N LEU A 59 0.35 15.94 -4.57
CA LEU A 59 1.50 16.00 -3.66
C LEU A 59 2.31 14.69 -3.73
N THR A 60 3.60 14.80 -4.06
CA THR A 60 4.52 13.66 -4.07
C THR A 60 5.68 13.91 -3.11
N VAL A 61 5.92 12.98 -2.17
CA VAL A 61 6.94 13.08 -1.12
C VAL A 61 7.73 11.78 -1.06
N ASN A 62 9.06 11.83 -1.26
CA ASN A 62 9.97 10.69 -1.10
C ASN A 62 9.43 9.36 -1.68
N ASN A 63 8.92 9.42 -2.90
CA ASN A 63 8.33 8.32 -3.65
C ASN A 63 6.95 7.83 -3.18
N VAL A 64 6.19 8.71 -2.54
CA VAL A 64 4.78 8.52 -2.19
C VAL A 64 3.93 9.57 -2.89
N LEU A 65 2.98 9.14 -3.71
CA LEU A 65 1.98 9.99 -4.35
C LEU A 65 0.73 10.06 -3.46
N PHE A 66 0.21 11.26 -3.19
CA PHE A 66 -1.01 11.45 -2.40
C PHE A 66 -2.15 11.91 -3.29
N GLU A 67 -3.25 11.18 -3.30
CA GLU A 67 -4.50 11.58 -3.94
C GLU A 67 -5.48 12.00 -2.84
N PHE A 68 -5.71 13.31 -2.72
CA PHE A 68 -6.67 13.83 -1.75
C PHE A 68 -8.07 13.88 -2.36
N LYS A 69 -9.08 13.72 -1.50
CA LYS A 69 -10.48 13.91 -1.82
C LYS A 69 -11.19 14.61 -0.68
N TYR A 70 -12.37 15.15 -0.99
CA TYR A 70 -13.23 15.77 -0.01
C TYR A 70 -14.50 14.93 0.20
N SER A 71 -14.68 14.45 1.43
CA SER A 71 -15.91 13.79 1.90
C SER A 71 -16.34 12.60 1.03
N VAL A 72 -15.42 11.66 0.78
CA VAL A 72 -15.66 10.45 0.00
C VAL A 72 -15.54 9.21 0.89
N ASN A 73 -16.46 8.26 0.72
CA ASN A 73 -16.45 7.04 1.53
C ASN A 73 -15.59 5.96 0.87
N PHE A 74 -14.40 5.68 1.39
CA PHE A 74 -13.51 4.66 0.82
C PHE A 74 -13.93 3.22 1.15
N LYS A 75 -14.90 3.01 2.05
CA LYS A 75 -15.55 1.70 2.22
C LYS A 75 -16.41 1.33 1.01
N SER A 76 -16.82 2.30 0.19
CA SER A 76 -17.49 2.03 -1.07
C SER A 76 -16.46 1.63 -2.13
N LEU A 77 -16.50 0.36 -2.56
CA LEU A 77 -15.63 -0.14 -3.61
C LEU A 77 -15.75 0.67 -4.90
N ASP A 78 -16.94 1.17 -5.24
CA ASP A 78 -17.15 2.01 -6.42
C ASP A 78 -16.38 3.34 -6.33
N VAL A 79 -16.45 3.99 -5.17
CA VAL A 79 -15.74 5.25 -4.92
C VAL A 79 -14.23 5.02 -4.87
N ALA A 80 -13.78 4.04 -4.08
CA ALA A 80 -12.36 3.72 -3.96
C ALA A 80 -11.74 3.33 -5.31
N SER A 81 -12.42 2.50 -6.11
CA SER A 81 -11.92 2.08 -7.43
C SER A 81 -11.78 3.26 -8.39
N LYS A 82 -12.71 4.22 -8.33
CA LYS A 82 -12.62 5.43 -9.17
C LYS A 82 -11.44 6.31 -8.77
N VAL A 83 -11.20 6.49 -7.47
CA VAL A 83 -10.08 7.30 -6.96
C VAL A 83 -8.74 6.62 -7.25
N ILE A 84 -8.65 5.31 -7.06
CA ILE A 84 -7.46 4.53 -7.45
C ILE A 84 -7.23 4.63 -8.95
N ALA A 85 -8.26 4.46 -9.78
CA ALA A 85 -8.14 4.62 -11.22
C ALA A 85 -7.62 6.01 -11.61
N GLN A 86 -8.12 7.08 -10.97
CA GLN A 86 -7.58 8.44 -11.14
C GLN A 86 -6.08 8.49 -10.81
N THR A 87 -5.65 7.94 -9.68
CA THR A 87 -4.23 7.91 -9.29
C THR A 87 -3.37 7.12 -10.28
N LEU A 88 -3.89 6.02 -10.85
CA LEU A 88 -3.20 5.21 -11.84
C LEU A 88 -2.93 5.96 -13.16
N TYR A 89 -3.72 6.99 -13.52
CA TYR A 89 -3.38 7.84 -14.68
C TYR A 89 -2.08 8.61 -14.46
N TYR A 90 -1.82 9.09 -13.23
CA TYR A 90 -0.57 9.77 -12.92
C TYR A 90 0.61 8.81 -12.94
N ILE A 91 0.43 7.62 -12.36
CA ILE A 91 1.46 6.58 -12.38
C ILE A 91 1.74 6.10 -13.81
N HIS A 92 0.70 5.97 -14.66
CA HIS A 92 0.85 5.64 -16.07
C HIS A 92 1.70 6.69 -16.82
N ARG A 93 1.46 7.99 -16.59
CA ARG A 93 2.29 9.06 -17.18
C ARG A 93 3.74 8.99 -16.74
N LEU A 94 4.00 8.65 -15.48
CA LEU A 94 5.37 8.42 -14.99
C LEU A 94 5.99 7.21 -15.69
N PHE A 95 5.23 6.12 -15.87
CA PHE A 95 5.67 4.95 -16.63
C PHE A 95 6.00 5.28 -18.09
N GLU A 96 5.15 6.04 -18.79
CA GLU A 96 5.45 6.50 -20.17
C GLU A 96 6.73 7.35 -20.22
N ALA A 97 7.05 8.07 -19.14
CA ALA A 97 8.28 8.85 -19.01
C ALA A 97 9.50 8.03 -18.52
N GLY A 98 9.34 6.75 -18.18
CA GLY A 98 10.38 5.91 -17.57
C GLY A 98 10.74 6.30 -16.13
N GLU A 99 9.81 6.98 -15.44
CA GLU A 99 9.95 7.55 -14.10
C GLU A 99 9.05 6.85 -13.06
N GLU A 100 8.42 5.72 -13.37
CA GLU A 100 7.48 5.04 -12.46
C GLU A 100 8.13 4.58 -11.15
N HIS A 101 9.43 4.27 -11.19
CA HIS A 101 10.22 3.92 -10.00
C HIS A 101 10.31 5.08 -8.98
N ASN A 102 9.94 6.29 -9.37
CA ASN A 102 9.82 7.44 -8.49
C ASN A 102 8.57 7.39 -7.59
N VAL A 103 7.66 6.43 -7.77
CA VAL A 103 6.46 6.28 -6.91
C VAL A 103 6.35 4.84 -6.45
N SER A 104 6.85 4.57 -5.25
CA SER A 104 6.82 3.25 -4.61
C SER A 104 5.47 2.92 -3.99
N HIS A 105 4.77 3.96 -3.49
CA HIS A 105 3.48 3.86 -2.85
C HIS A 105 2.60 5.00 -3.32
N PHE A 106 1.30 4.81 -3.23
CA PHE A 106 0.35 5.91 -3.28
C PHE A 106 -0.64 5.81 -2.14
N ILE A 107 -1.14 6.96 -1.71
CA ILE A 107 -2.08 7.10 -0.61
C ILE A 107 -3.29 7.82 -1.15
N ILE A 108 -4.48 7.23 -0.98
CA ILE A 108 -5.73 7.96 -1.17
C ILE A 108 -6.21 8.38 0.22
N ALA A 109 -6.61 9.64 0.35
CA ALA A 109 -6.97 10.22 1.64
C ALA A 109 -8.14 11.19 1.49
N ASP A 110 -9.03 11.17 2.46
CA ASP A 110 -10.09 12.15 2.61
C ASP A 110 -10.08 12.69 4.05
N LYS A 111 -11.13 13.40 4.46
CA LYS A 111 -11.22 14.00 5.79
C LYS A 111 -11.45 12.99 6.92
N ASP A 112 -11.95 11.80 6.62
CA ASP A 112 -12.34 10.79 7.60
C ASP A 112 -11.45 9.54 7.51
N GLU A 113 -10.98 9.20 6.31
CA GLU A 113 -10.38 7.92 5.97
C GLU A 113 -9.13 8.08 5.10
N ALA A 114 -8.19 7.14 5.22
CA ALA A 114 -7.08 7.00 4.28
C ALA A 114 -6.74 5.53 4.01
N ILE A 115 -6.13 5.26 2.87
CA ILE A 115 -5.61 3.94 2.50
C ILE A 115 -4.23 4.10 1.87
N ILE A 116 -3.30 3.22 2.24
CA ILE A 116 -1.94 3.15 1.69
C ILE A 116 -1.81 1.94 0.78
N PHE A 117 -1.30 2.13 -0.43
CA PHE A 117 -1.08 1.09 -1.41
C PHE A 117 0.37 1.04 -1.87
N LYS A 118 0.86 -0.16 -2.22
CA LYS A 118 2.10 -0.31 -2.99
C LYS A 118 1.78 -0.14 -4.47
N THR A 119 2.58 0.65 -5.17
CA THR A 119 2.40 0.87 -6.61
C THR A 119 2.53 -0.43 -7.40
N SER A 120 3.46 -1.30 -7.01
CA SER A 120 3.72 -2.58 -7.68
C SER A 120 2.50 -3.51 -7.76
N ASP A 121 1.59 -3.43 -6.79
CA ASP A 121 0.40 -4.28 -6.76
C ASP A 121 -0.56 -3.94 -7.92
N TYR A 122 -0.41 -2.74 -8.50
CA TYR A 122 -1.22 -2.23 -9.60
C TYR A 122 -0.47 -2.20 -10.95
N GLU A 123 0.70 -2.84 -11.07
CA GLU A 123 1.55 -2.79 -12.27
C GLU A 123 0.83 -3.20 -13.55
N HIS A 124 0.06 -4.29 -13.47
CA HIS A 124 -0.71 -4.81 -14.59
C HIS A 124 -1.81 -3.85 -15.06
N PHE A 125 -2.21 -2.86 -14.25
CA PHE A 125 -3.12 -1.80 -14.67
C PHE A 125 -2.37 -0.73 -15.43
N TYR A 126 -1.46 -0.01 -14.78
CA TYR A 126 -0.85 1.19 -15.35
C TYR A 126 0.15 0.90 -16.48
N LYS A 127 0.64 -0.33 -16.65
CA LYS A 127 1.43 -0.72 -17.82
C LYS A 127 0.60 -1.24 -18.99
N SER A 128 -0.70 -1.43 -18.80
CA SER A 128 -1.55 -2.04 -19.83
C SER A 128 -2.00 -1.04 -20.87
N SER A 129 -1.96 -1.46 -22.13
CA SER A 129 -2.46 -0.69 -23.28
C SER A 129 -3.96 -0.89 -23.55
N ILE A 130 -4.66 -1.70 -22.76
CA ILE A 130 -6.08 -2.03 -22.99
C ILE A 130 -7.04 -0.91 -22.55
N TYR A 131 -6.53 0.11 -21.88
CA TYR A 131 -7.26 1.25 -21.32
C TYR A 131 -7.01 2.50 -22.15
N ASP A 132 -8.00 3.39 -22.22
CA ASP A 132 -7.86 4.66 -22.90
C ASP A 132 -7.30 5.75 -21.97
N TRP A 133 -5.97 5.83 -21.94
CA TRP A 133 -5.22 6.79 -21.13
C TRP A 133 -5.25 8.23 -21.67
N LYS A 134 -5.63 8.43 -22.95
CA LYS A 134 -5.55 9.73 -23.64
C LYS A 134 -6.92 10.37 -23.89
N GLY A 135 -7.94 9.57 -24.18
CA GLY A 135 -9.31 10.04 -24.41
C GLY A 135 -10.04 10.42 -23.13
N TYR A 136 -9.67 9.83 -21.99
CA TYR A 136 -10.24 10.14 -20.68
C TYR A 136 -9.32 11.03 -19.84
N ARG A 137 -9.93 11.84 -18.97
CA ARG A 137 -9.21 12.70 -18.01
C ARG A 137 -9.06 11.95 -16.68
N PRO A 138 -7.99 12.18 -15.90
CA PRO A 138 -7.83 11.52 -14.59
C PRO A 138 -9.04 11.69 -13.66
N SER A 139 -9.68 12.85 -13.63
CA SER A 139 -10.89 13.11 -12.82
C SER A 139 -12.16 12.36 -13.28
N SER A 140 -12.14 11.81 -14.50
CA SER A 140 -13.17 10.96 -15.08
C SER A 140 -12.51 9.82 -15.86
N PRO A 141 -11.88 8.87 -15.15
CA PRO A 141 -11.02 7.85 -15.75
C PRO A 141 -11.82 6.89 -16.65
N ASP A 142 -11.12 6.15 -17.52
CA ASP A 142 -11.71 5.11 -18.36
C ASP A 142 -12.58 4.15 -17.51
N PRO A 143 -13.89 4.04 -17.81
CA PRO A 143 -14.80 3.14 -17.09
C PRO A 143 -14.31 1.69 -17.04
N LYS A 144 -13.59 1.23 -18.07
CA LYS A 144 -13.02 -0.12 -18.12
C LYS A 144 -11.93 -0.31 -17.07
N LEU A 145 -11.08 0.71 -16.87
CA LEU A 145 -10.07 0.70 -15.82
C LEU A 145 -10.74 0.65 -14.44
N VAL A 146 -11.72 1.52 -14.19
CA VAL A 146 -12.47 1.55 -12.92
C VAL A 146 -13.07 0.18 -12.61
N ASN A 147 -13.73 -0.44 -13.60
CA ASN A 147 -14.35 -1.74 -13.43
C ASN A 147 -13.32 -2.85 -13.16
N HIS A 148 -12.19 -2.88 -13.88
CA HIS A 148 -11.16 -3.90 -13.64
C HIS A 148 -10.48 -3.71 -12.27
N VAL A 149 -10.23 -2.47 -11.84
CA VAL A 149 -9.71 -2.17 -10.49
C VAL A 149 -10.67 -2.68 -9.43
N LYS A 150 -11.98 -2.40 -9.58
CA LYS A 150 -13.03 -2.91 -8.68
C LYS A 150 -13.03 -4.43 -8.57
N GLN A 151 -12.81 -5.13 -9.68
CA GLN A 151 -12.83 -6.60 -9.73
C GLN A 151 -11.56 -7.26 -9.18
N SER A 152 -10.46 -6.50 -9.00
CA SER A 152 -9.15 -7.05 -8.60
C SER A 152 -9.06 -7.54 -7.16
N ARG A 153 -10.03 -7.17 -6.30
CA ARG A 153 -10.05 -7.44 -4.84
C ARG A 153 -8.86 -6.88 -4.04
N ILE A 154 -7.93 -6.15 -4.66
CA ILE A 154 -6.79 -5.53 -3.96
C ILE A 154 -7.31 -4.57 -2.87
N ILE A 155 -8.36 -3.82 -3.18
CA ILE A 155 -9.02 -2.87 -2.26
C ILE A 155 -9.60 -3.59 -1.04
N GLU A 156 -10.24 -4.75 -1.23
CA GLU A 156 -10.87 -5.51 -0.14
C GLU A 156 -9.85 -6.01 0.89
N SER A 157 -8.62 -6.28 0.43
CA SER A 157 -7.51 -6.67 1.31
C SER A 157 -6.78 -5.50 1.97
N SER A 158 -7.12 -4.26 1.59
CA SER A 158 -6.44 -3.06 2.07
C SER A 158 -7.05 -2.53 3.35
N ARG A 159 -6.21 -2.08 4.28
CA ARG A 159 -6.67 -1.47 5.54
C ARG A 159 -7.14 -0.04 5.28
N ILE A 160 -8.36 0.26 5.69
CA ILE A 160 -8.87 1.63 5.81
C ILE A 160 -8.50 2.15 7.19
N TYR A 161 -7.80 3.27 7.24
CA TYR A 161 -7.46 3.97 8.48
C TYR A 161 -8.49 5.05 8.76
N LEU A 162 -9.13 5.02 9.92
CA LEU A 162 -10.01 6.10 10.37
C LEU A 162 -9.17 7.22 10.96
N ILE A 163 -8.96 8.29 10.19
CA ILE A 163 -8.03 9.38 10.50
C ILE A 163 -8.56 10.28 11.63
N THR A 164 -9.87 10.23 11.88
CA THR A 164 -10.53 10.88 13.02
C THR A 164 -10.40 10.10 14.32
N ASN A 165 -9.94 8.84 14.28
CA ASN A 165 -9.68 8.02 15.46
C ASN A 165 -8.19 8.08 15.82
N GLU A 166 -7.86 8.37 17.09
CA GLU A 166 -6.47 8.59 17.53
C GLU A 166 -5.58 7.35 17.37
N ASP A 167 -6.10 6.16 17.67
CA ASP A 167 -5.33 4.91 17.57
C ASP A 167 -5.02 4.57 16.10
N ASP A 168 -6.01 4.67 15.22
CA ASP A 168 -5.84 4.45 13.79
C ASP A 168 -4.94 5.51 13.15
N LEU A 169 -5.08 6.78 13.55
CA LEU A 169 -4.19 7.86 13.15
C LEU A 169 -2.75 7.58 13.55
N GLN A 170 -2.50 7.09 14.77
CA GLN A 170 -1.15 6.76 15.22
C GLN A 170 -0.54 5.63 14.39
N ILE A 171 -1.32 4.59 14.06
CA ILE A 171 -0.85 3.49 13.22
C ILE A 171 -0.55 3.98 11.80
N PHE A 172 -1.47 4.77 11.21
CA PHE A 172 -1.26 5.39 9.91
C PHE A 172 -0.01 6.25 9.88
N THR A 173 0.18 7.09 10.90
CA THR A 173 1.35 7.98 11.06
C THR A 173 2.65 7.19 11.08
N ASN A 174 2.70 6.12 11.87
CA ASN A 174 3.89 5.28 11.97
C ASN A 174 4.23 4.62 10.63
N LEU A 175 3.23 4.08 9.93
CA LEU A 175 3.44 3.45 8.63
C LEU A 175 3.84 4.48 7.57
N LEU A 176 3.19 5.64 7.55
CA LEU A 176 3.54 6.73 6.65
C LEU A 176 5.00 7.14 6.81
N TYR A 177 5.45 7.37 8.06
CA TYR A 177 6.85 7.75 8.32
C TYR A 177 7.84 6.65 7.92
N GLN A 178 7.51 5.38 8.11
CA GLN A 178 8.33 4.26 7.62
C GLN A 178 8.48 4.27 6.10
N ILE A 179 7.41 4.61 5.37
CA ILE A 179 7.42 4.63 3.90
C ILE A 179 8.17 5.85 3.36
N ILE A 180 7.90 7.05 3.88
CA ILE A 180 8.51 8.30 3.38
C ILE A 180 9.95 8.51 3.87
N SER A 181 10.37 7.80 4.91
CA SER A 181 11.74 7.84 5.44
C SER A 181 12.40 6.48 5.28
N PRO A 182 12.61 6.00 4.03
CA PRO A 182 13.26 4.72 3.82
C PRO A 182 14.65 4.82 4.46
N ASN A 183 14.83 4.05 5.54
CA ASN A 183 16.05 4.02 6.33
C ASN A 183 17.22 3.79 5.37
N LYS A 184 18.18 4.73 5.31
CA LYS A 184 19.44 4.60 4.53
C LYS A 184 20.27 3.35 4.93
N ALA A 185 19.84 2.61 5.94
CA ALA A 185 20.47 1.38 6.43
C ALA A 185 20.40 0.21 5.43
N ALA A 186 19.43 0.17 4.51
CA ALA A 186 19.34 -0.94 3.54
C ALA A 186 20.37 -0.84 2.39
N THR A 187 20.99 0.32 2.18
CA THR A 187 21.93 0.55 1.05
C THR A 187 23.41 0.38 1.43
N LYS A 188 23.74 -0.05 2.66
CA LYS A 188 25.14 -0.30 3.07
C LYS A 188 25.55 -1.78 3.13
N ASN A 189 24.62 -2.72 2.95
CA ASN A 189 24.94 -4.16 3.08
C ASN A 189 25.07 -4.94 1.76
N SER A 190 25.06 -4.28 0.58
CA SER A 190 25.32 -4.96 -0.70
C SER A 190 26.77 -4.92 -1.19
N ASN A 191 27.71 -4.34 -0.42
CA ASN A 191 29.14 -4.30 -0.78
C ASN A 191 30.04 -5.26 0.02
N TYR A 192 29.48 -6.17 0.81
CA TYR A 192 30.23 -7.37 1.23
C TYR A 192 29.99 -8.49 0.24
N SER A 193 30.68 -8.39 -0.90
CA SER A 193 31.04 -9.58 -1.68
C SER A 193 31.85 -10.48 -0.77
N ASN A 194 31.21 -11.52 -0.25
CA ASN A 194 31.88 -12.62 0.41
C ASN A 194 32.84 -13.27 -0.59
N LYS A 195 34.11 -12.85 -0.56
CA LYS A 195 35.23 -13.72 -0.91
C LYS A 195 35.25 -14.84 0.13
N ILE A 196 34.46 -15.87 -0.10
CA ILE A 196 34.55 -17.13 0.66
C ILE A 196 35.90 -17.74 0.27
N ASN A 197 36.88 -17.57 1.14
CA ASN A 197 38.17 -18.25 1.04
C ASN A 197 37.92 -19.71 1.47
N LYS A 198 37.99 -20.66 0.52
CA LYS A 198 37.68 -22.10 0.67
C LYS A 198 38.67 -22.87 1.56
N LYS A 199 39.28 -22.27 2.59
CA LYS A 199 40.32 -22.96 3.37
C LYS A 199 40.05 -23.21 4.84
N ASP A 200 39.01 -22.63 5.43
CA ASP A 200 38.72 -22.87 6.84
C ASP A 200 37.24 -23.26 7.02
N LEU A 201 36.94 -24.53 6.74
CA LEU A 201 35.70 -25.16 7.19
C LEU A 201 36.08 -26.27 8.20
N PRO A 202 35.94 -26.05 9.52
CA PRO A 202 36.04 -27.15 10.46
C PRO A 202 34.78 -28.02 10.31
N LEU A 203 35.05 -29.27 9.95
CA LEU A 203 34.13 -30.40 9.92
C LEU A 203 33.51 -30.60 11.31
N ILE A 204 32.31 -30.07 11.54
CA ILE A 204 31.45 -30.49 12.65
C ILE A 204 30.15 -31.03 12.07
N VAL A 205 29.82 -32.20 12.57
CA VAL A 205 28.99 -33.24 12.00
C VAL A 205 27.75 -33.39 12.88
N LEU A 206 26.57 -33.43 12.25
CA LEU A 206 25.26 -33.98 12.72
C LEU A 206 24.50 -33.27 13.88
N PRO A 207 23.21 -33.58 14.17
CA PRO A 207 22.05 -33.93 13.32
C PRO A 207 20.72 -33.25 13.80
N VAL A 208 19.94 -32.59 12.93
CA VAL A 208 18.55 -32.14 13.30
C VAL A 208 17.49 -32.52 12.25
N ILE A 209 17.87 -33.16 11.14
CA ILE A 209 16.98 -33.37 9.99
C ILE A 209 16.14 -34.67 10.08
N LEU A 210 16.25 -35.46 11.15
CA LEU A 210 15.47 -36.71 11.31
C LEU A 210 14.20 -36.60 12.16
N LEU A 211 13.88 -35.44 12.75
CA LEU A 211 12.68 -35.28 13.57
C LEU A 211 11.42 -34.88 12.78
N PHE A 212 11.54 -34.42 11.53
CA PHE A 212 10.39 -33.98 10.73
C PHE A 212 9.76 -35.06 9.84
N LEU A 213 10.45 -36.18 9.57
CA LEU A 213 9.88 -37.28 8.77
C LEU A 213 9.02 -38.25 9.61
N GLY A 214 9.17 -38.27 10.94
CA GLY A 214 8.39 -39.17 11.82
C GLY A 214 6.98 -38.67 12.17
N ILE A 215 6.70 -37.37 12.05
CA ILE A 215 5.40 -36.79 12.47
C ILE A 215 4.35 -36.94 11.35
N VAL A 216 4.74 -36.98 10.08
CA VAL A 216 3.81 -37.06 8.95
C VAL A 216 3.09 -38.42 8.89
N SER A 217 3.72 -39.50 9.34
CA SER A 217 3.12 -40.85 9.26
C SER A 217 1.98 -41.09 10.24
N VAL A 218 1.91 -40.37 11.36
CA VAL A 218 0.85 -40.59 12.38
C VAL A 218 -0.45 -39.88 12.00
N VAL A 219 -0.38 -38.71 11.36
CA VAL A 219 -1.59 -37.94 10.98
C VAL A 219 -2.36 -38.62 9.84
N VAL A 220 -1.67 -39.28 8.90
CA VAL A 220 -2.32 -39.95 7.77
C VAL A 220 -3.10 -41.20 8.19
N VAL A 221 -2.74 -41.84 9.31
CA VAL A 221 -3.42 -43.04 9.79
C VAL A 221 -4.72 -42.72 10.54
N GLN A 222 -4.81 -41.58 11.24
CA GLN A 222 -6.04 -41.20 11.94
C GLN A 222 -7.14 -40.68 11.01
N HIS A 223 -6.80 -40.04 9.88
CA HIS A 223 -7.83 -39.51 8.98
C HIS A 223 -8.55 -40.59 8.15
N LYS A 224 -7.97 -41.80 8.06
CA LYS A 224 -8.56 -42.93 7.32
C LYS A 224 -9.56 -43.77 8.15
N ALA A 225 -9.67 -43.51 9.46
CA ALA A 225 -10.59 -44.23 10.35
C ALA A 225 -11.95 -43.51 10.52
N GLU A 226 -12.06 -42.21 10.22
CA GLU A 226 -13.30 -41.44 10.36
C GLU A 226 -14.15 -41.38 9.08
N LEU A 227 -13.58 -41.71 7.92
CA LEU A 227 -14.30 -41.79 6.65
C LEU A 227 -14.52 -43.25 6.30
N GLY A 228 -15.51 -43.86 6.95
CA GLY A 228 -16.00 -45.20 6.61
C GLY A 228 -16.30 -45.30 5.11
N ASP A 229 -15.99 -46.46 4.54
CA ASP A 229 -16.10 -46.81 3.12
C ASP A 229 -17.48 -46.45 2.54
N LYS A 230 -17.62 -45.22 2.06
CA LYS A 230 -18.76 -44.82 1.23
C LYS A 230 -18.35 -45.02 -0.23
N PRO A 231 -19.06 -45.88 -0.99
CA PRO A 231 -18.76 -46.10 -2.39
C PRO A 231 -18.94 -44.79 -3.17
N VAL A 232 -17.96 -44.51 -4.03
CA VAL A 232 -17.98 -43.37 -4.96
C VAL A 232 -19.14 -43.56 -5.94
N PRO A 233 -20.08 -42.59 -6.07
CA PRO A 233 -21.17 -42.72 -7.02
C PRO A 233 -20.66 -42.62 -8.46
N THR A 234 -20.91 -43.66 -9.24
CA THR A 234 -20.63 -43.69 -10.68
C THR A 234 -21.64 -42.87 -11.48
N LYS A 235 -21.20 -42.35 -12.64
CA LYS A 235 -21.91 -41.41 -13.53
C LYS A 235 -23.36 -41.75 -13.94
N SER A 236 -23.86 -42.96 -13.68
CA SER A 236 -25.22 -43.38 -14.05
C SER A 236 -26.32 -42.83 -13.13
N THR A 237 -25.99 -42.26 -11.97
CA THR A 237 -26.99 -41.83 -10.97
C THR A 237 -27.41 -40.35 -11.10
N LEU A 238 -26.84 -39.60 -12.04
CA LEU A 238 -27.13 -38.16 -12.21
C LEU A 238 -28.25 -37.86 -13.23
N GLU A 239 -28.76 -38.85 -13.97
CA GLU A 239 -29.85 -38.63 -14.95
C GLU A 239 -31.27 -38.77 -14.35
N GLU A 240 -31.41 -39.25 -13.12
CA GLU A 240 -32.73 -39.43 -12.49
C GLU A 240 -33.23 -38.23 -11.66
N ILE A 241 -32.42 -37.17 -11.51
CA ILE A 241 -32.79 -35.95 -10.76
C ILE A 241 -33.27 -34.82 -11.70
N SER A 242 -33.36 -35.07 -13.01
CA SER A 242 -33.83 -34.09 -14.02
C SER A 242 -35.19 -34.44 -14.64
N LYS A 243 -36.13 -34.95 -13.85
CA LYS A 243 -37.56 -35.03 -14.21
C LYS A 243 -38.45 -34.53 -13.10
#